data_AF-V4MZ06-F1
#
_entry.id   AF-V4MZ06-F1
#
_cell.length_a   1.000
_cell.length_b   1.000
_cell.length_c   1.000
_cell.angle_alpha   90.00
_cell.angle_beta   90.00
_cell.angle_gamma   90.00
#
_symmetry.space_group_name_H-M   'P 1'
#
loop_
_entity.id
_entity.type
_entity.pdbx_description
1 polymer ?
#
loop_
_entity_poly.entity_id
_entity_poly.type
_entity_poly.pdbx_seq_one_letter_code
_entity_poly.pdbx_strand_id
1 'polypeptide(L)' 'MAHSGEAAFATATVGETFQAGIWGQDAEAEERRNGMKARAVSLETWFGALRKT' A
#
# COMPACT_ATOMS: atom_id res chain seq x y z
N MET A 1 13.13 -12.42 0.11
CA MET A 1 12.25 -12.20 1.27
C MET A 1 10.91 -11.73 0.70
N ALA A 2 9.79 -12.43 0.94
CA ALA A 2 8.50 -11.93 0.49
C ALA A 2 8.11 -10.74 1.38
N HIS A 3 8.06 -9.54 0.81
CA HIS A 3 7.55 -8.37 1.53
C HIS A 3 6.05 -8.54 1.71
N SER A 4 5.53 -8.31 2.92
CA SER A 4 4.08 -8.28 3.15
C SER A 4 3.43 -7.19 2.29
N GLY A 5 2.12 -7.29 2.04
CA GLY A 5 1.38 -6.31 1.26
C GLY A 5 1.48 -4.91 1.86
N GLU A 6 1.51 -4.80 3.19
CA GLU A 6 1.73 -3.52 3.88
C GLU A 6 3.15 -2.97 3.66
N ALA A 7 4.17 -3.81 3.71
CA ALA A 7 5.56 -3.39 3.46
C ALA A 7 5.78 -2.98 2.01
N ALA A 8 5.15 -3.68 1.06
CA ALA A 8 5.17 -3.33 -0.35
C ALA A 8 4.48 -1.98 -0.59
N PHE A 9 3.32 -1.74 0.01
CA PHE A 9 2.63 -0.46 -0.05
C PHE A 9 3.48 0.68 0.53
N ALA A 10 4.03 0.51 1.74
CA ALA A 10 4.86 1.53 2.38
C ALA A 10 6.08 1.93 1.53
N THR A 11 6.70 0.94 0.88
CA THR A 11 7.84 1.18 -0.03
C THR A 11 7.39 1.93 -1.28
N ALA A 12 6.27 1.53 -1.88
CA ALA A 12 5.74 2.15 -3.09
C ALA A 12 5.29 3.61 -2.88
N THR A 13 4.84 3.97 -1.68
CA THR A 13 4.30 5.31 -1.37
C THR A 13 5.30 6.25 -0.70
N VAL A 14 6.60 5.94 -0.67
CA VAL A 14 7.59 6.75 0.05
C VAL A 14 7.65 8.20 -0.48
N GLY A 15 7.58 8.38 -1.80
CA GLY A 15 7.62 9.71 -2.44
C GLY A 15 6.37 10.54 -2.14
N GLU A 16 5.17 9.96 -2.27
CA GLU A 16 3.92 10.61 -1.91
C GLU A 16 3.87 10.98 -0.42
N THR A 17 4.35 10.08 0.45
CA THR A 17 4.40 10.32 1.90
C THR A 17 5.31 11.50 2.24
N PHE A 18 6.46 11.59 1.56
CA PHE A 18 7.36 12.73 1.70
C PHE A 18 6.70 14.04 1.24
N GLN A 19 6.07 14.05 0.07
CA GLN A 19 5.40 15.24 -0.47
C GLN A 19 4.27 15.72 0.44
N ALA A 20 3.44 14.80 0.95
CA ALA A 20 2.37 15.13 1.89
C ALA A 20 2.89 15.74 3.21
N GLY A 21 4.07 15.33 3.66
CA GLY A 21 4.73 15.93 4.84
C GLY A 21 5.24 17.35 4.61
N ILE A 22 5.58 17.72 3.38
CA ILE A 22 6.10 19.04 3.02
C ILE A 22 4.97 20.01 2.64
N TRP A 23 3.98 19.54 1.89
CA TRP A 23 2.94 20.39 1.30
C TRP A 23 1.54 20.19 1.89
N GLY A 24 1.39 19.28 2.85
CA GLY A 24 0.11 18.93 3.46
C GLY A 24 -0.58 17.76 2.76
N GLN A 25 -1.54 17.17 3.46
CA GLN A 25 -2.33 16.03 2.94
C GLN A 25 -3.58 16.55 2.21
N ASP A 26 -3.86 15.93 1.06
CA ASP A 26 -5.12 16.08 0.34
C ASP A 26 -6.05 14.90 0.71
N ALA A 27 -7.30 15.19 1.06
CA ALA A 27 -8.29 14.19 1.44
C ALA A 27 -8.56 13.17 0.31
N GLU A 28 -8.53 13.61 -0.96
CA GLU A 28 -8.69 12.69 -2.09
C GLU A 28 -7.47 11.76 -2.22
N ALA A 29 -6.27 12.28 -1.93
CA ALA A 29 -5.05 11.49 -1.94
C ALA A 29 -5.01 10.47 -0.80
N GLU A 30 -5.53 10.83 0.37
CA GLU A 30 -5.65 9.91 1.50
C GLU A 30 -6.63 8.76 1.20
N GLU A 31 -7.79 9.05 0.62
CA GLU A 31 -8.76 8.03 0.21
C GLU A 31 -8.16 7.07 -0.82
N ARG A 32 -7.47 7.61 -1.84
CA ARG A 32 -6.75 6.80 -2.84
C ARG A 32 -5.69 5.91 -2.20
N ARG A 33 -4.90 6.44 -1.25
CA ARG A 33 -3.89 5.69 -0.50
C ARG A 33 -4.50 4.54 0.30
N ASN A 34 -5.61 4.78 0.98
CA ASN A 34 -6.31 3.75 1.75
C ASN A 34 -6.81 2.62 0.85
N GLY A 35 -7.37 2.96 -0.32
CA GLY A 35 -7.78 1.97 -1.33
C GLY A 35 -6.61 1.14 -1.87
N MET A 36 -5.46 1.77 -2.14
CA MET A 36 -4.25 1.07 -2.59
C MET A 36 -3.68 0.14 -1.51
N LYS A 37 -3.65 0.56 -0.25
CA LYS A 37 -3.23 -0.29 0.87
C LYS A 37 -4.10 -1.54 0.98
N ALA A 38 -5.43 -1.37 0.94
CA ALA A 38 -6.37 -2.49 1.00
C ALA A 38 -6.17 -3.48 -0.15
N ARG A 39 -5.92 -2.99 -1.37
CA ARG A 39 -5.61 -3.83 -2.53
C ARG A 39 -4.31 -4.61 -2.35
N ALA A 40 -3.25 -3.99 -1.82
CA ALA A 40 -1.97 -4.67 -1.61
C ALA A 40 -2.10 -5.85 -0.62
N VAL A 41 -2.83 -5.66 0.48
CA VAL A 41 -3.11 -6.72 1.46
C VAL A 41 -4.01 -7.82 0.88
N SER A 42 -5.02 -7.43 0.07
CA SER A 42 -5.89 -8.40 -0.61
C SER A 42 -5.11 -9.29 -1.58
N LEU A 43 -4.19 -8.71 -2.36
CA LEU A 43 -3.32 -9.45 -3.27
C LEU A 43 -2.38 -10.41 -2.54
N GLU A 44 -1.77 -9.97 -1.43
CA GLU A 44 -0.97 -10.85 -0.57
C GLU A 44 -1.78 -12.07 -0.11
N THR A 45 -3.01 -11.83 0.35
CA THR A 45 -3.91 -12.89 0.84
C THR A 45 -4.24 -13.88 -0.29
N TRP A 46 -4.59 -13.38 -1.48
CA TRP A 46 -4.90 -14.23 -2.62
C TRP A 46 -3.70 -15.07 -3.05
N PHE A 47 -2.56 -14.45 -3.37
CA PHE A 47 -1.38 -15.20 -3.80
C PHE A 47 -0.86 -16.14 -2.71
N GLY A 48 -1.01 -15.77 -1.44
CA GLY A 48 -0.74 -16.62 -0.30
C GLY A 48 -1.63 -17.87 -0.26
N ALA A 49 -2.90 -17.76 -0.64
CA ALA A 49 -3.83 -18.89 -0.74
C ALA A 49 -3.47 -19.82 -1.92
N LEU A 50 -3.14 -19.27 -3.09
CA LEU A 50 -2.76 -20.06 -4.28
C LEU A 50 -1.49 -20.89 -4.07
N ARG A 51 -0.56 -20.44 -3.23
CA ARG A 51 0.67 -21.19 -2.91
C ARG A 51 0.41 -22.40 -2.00
N LYS A 52 -0.74 -22.47 -1.33
CA LYS A 52 -1.09 -23.56 -0.41
C LYS A 52 -1.85 -24.71 -1.11
N THR A 53 -2.28 -24.49 -2.34
CA THR A 53 -2.81 -25.51 -3.27
C THR A 53 -1.70 -26.10 -4.10
#